data_AF-A0A8H6YZY5-F1
#
_entry.id   AF-A0A8H6YZY5-F1
#
_cell.length_a   1.000
_cell.length_b   1.000
_cell.length_c   1.000
_cell.angle_alpha   90.00
_cell.angle_beta   90.00
_cell.angle_gamma   90.00
#
_symmetry.space_group_name_H-M   'P 1'
#
loop_
_entity.id
_entity.type
_entity.pdbx_description
1 polymer ?
#
loop_
_entity_poly.entity_id
_entity_poly.type
_entity_poly.pdbx_seq_one_letter_code
_entity_poly.pdbx_strand_id
1 'polypeptide(L)'
;MFKFSSSVFSALVLSAVAASAYDPTRNDNLVVYWGQNSYGATHGSDTPNWQQTISNYCQDTCIDVIPIAFVDSFSGGIPDLNLGNTCDDNGVTGTCASMAAGIQACQEMGKIVTLSLGGGGTTTARFATTTDATNFATTIWNSFLGGSGAHRPFGSVILDGVDLDIESGTNLGYAAFATQIRSLWSGASKPYYLSAAPQCPFPDAWVGNALDTVWFDSVYIQFYNNFWQAFRPEIVPLFCAASHLFAKMNSPIYQGWNYATDWLPHLFANPNVKLFIGAPASTTAANPGEYVSASTLGSIALASRALNPSRFGGVMLWDASQAYANGRFDTQIKNIISARTGCGAGGNSGGDCAQTYTVVSGDTCSGIETKTGVSDTQLHTLNPAINSGCTNLEIGQILCLEAGTGGDSGCTQTYTVVSGDTCSGIEATTGVSDTQLHALNPAINSGCTNLSVGQILCLSGGGGGCTQTYTVVSGDTCSSIERTTGVSDTQLHAMNPAINSGCTNLSVGQTLCV
;
A
#
# COMPACT_ATOMS: atom_id res chain seq x y z
N MET A 1 46.72 36.98 34.07
CA MET A 1 45.48 36.81 33.27
C MET A 1 45.73 35.75 32.22
N PHE A 2 45.34 34.49 32.46
CA PHE A 2 45.13 33.52 31.38
C PHE A 2 44.01 32.58 31.85
N LYS A 3 42.81 32.79 31.28
CA LYS A 3 41.66 31.89 31.44
C LYS A 3 41.83 30.77 30.41
N PHE A 4 41.95 29.52 30.87
CA PHE A 4 41.71 28.36 30.02
C PHE A 4 40.20 28.09 30.00
N SER A 5 39.59 28.21 28.82
CA SER A 5 38.21 27.80 28.57
C SER A 5 38.24 26.37 28.04
N SER A 6 37.78 25.40 28.83
CA SER A 6 37.55 24.04 28.35
C SER A 6 36.21 23.99 27.63
N SER A 7 36.24 23.87 26.30
CA SER A 7 35.05 23.58 25.49
C SER A 7 34.73 22.09 25.57
N VAL A 8 33.59 21.76 26.17
CA VAL A 8 33.00 20.41 26.12
C VAL A 8 32.33 20.25 24.76
N PHE A 9 32.88 19.38 23.90
CA PHE A 9 32.19 18.92 22.70
C PHE A 9 31.21 17.82 23.12
N SER A 10 29.91 18.14 23.19
CA SER A 10 28.85 17.13 23.19
C SER A 10 28.76 16.53 21.79
N ALA A 11 29.22 15.28 21.64
CA ALA A 11 28.94 14.49 20.45
C ALA A 11 27.45 14.13 20.46
N LEU A 12 26.67 14.79 19.59
CA LEU A 12 25.30 14.37 19.27
C LEU A 12 25.42 13.06 18.49
N VAL A 13 25.16 11.93 19.15
CA VAL A 13 24.94 10.65 18.45
C VAL A 13 23.59 10.78 17.77
N LEU A 14 23.58 11.08 16.46
CA LEU A 14 22.42 10.83 15.62
C LEU A 14 22.24 9.31 15.56
N SER A 15 21.41 8.76 16.44
CA SER A 15 20.84 7.44 16.23
C SER A 15 20.01 7.52 14.97
N ALA A 16 20.49 6.94 13.87
CA ALA A 16 19.67 6.71 12.69
C ALA A 16 18.49 5.82 13.13
N VAL A 17 17.31 6.42 13.26
CA VAL A 17 16.09 5.66 13.46
C VAL A 17 15.85 4.95 12.15
N ALA A 18 16.21 3.66 12.06
CA ALA A 18 15.82 2.83 10.94
C ALA A 18 14.29 2.85 10.89
N ALA A 19 13.72 3.47 9.85
CA ALA A 19 12.30 3.41 9.62
C ALA A 19 11.93 1.94 9.37
N SER A 20 11.11 1.37 10.26
CA SER A 20 10.57 0.02 10.08
C SER A 20 9.74 -0.04 8.79
N ALA A 21 9.86 -1.11 8.00
CA ALA A 21 9.05 -1.28 6.80
C ALA A 21 7.56 -1.33 7.18
N TYR A 22 7.21 -2.23 8.11
CA TYR A 22 5.87 -2.27 8.69
C TYR A 22 5.70 -1.27 9.85
N ASP A 23 4.56 -0.61 9.88
CA ASP A 23 4.10 0.20 11.02
C ASP A 23 2.60 -0.01 11.21
N PRO A 24 2.15 -0.55 12.36
CA PRO A 24 0.73 -0.81 12.62
C PRO A 24 -0.11 0.47 12.75
N THR A 25 0.51 1.65 12.84
CA THR A 25 -0.20 2.94 12.87
C THR A 25 -0.49 3.48 11.47
N ARG A 26 0.29 3.04 10.47
CA ARG A 26 0.11 3.40 9.06
C ARG A 26 -1.17 2.82 8.47
N ASN A 27 -1.61 3.45 7.39
CA ASN A 27 -2.83 3.13 6.65
C ASN A 27 -2.54 2.88 5.16
N ASP A 28 -1.30 2.55 4.85
CA ASP A 28 -0.76 2.29 3.53
C ASP A 28 0.12 1.03 3.54
N ASN A 29 -0.04 0.12 4.52
CA ASN A 29 0.72 -1.13 4.55
C ASN A 29 0.28 -2.05 3.39
N LEU A 30 1.23 -2.77 2.81
CA LEU A 30 1.00 -3.78 1.78
C LEU A 30 1.36 -5.16 2.33
N VAL A 31 0.36 -6.04 2.31
CA VAL A 31 0.48 -7.45 2.68
C VAL A 31 0.52 -8.27 1.40
N VAL A 32 1.49 -9.16 1.24
CA VAL A 32 1.58 -10.01 0.04
C VAL A 32 1.83 -11.45 0.46
N TYR A 33 0.88 -12.33 0.15
CA TYR A 33 1.03 -13.76 0.41
C TYR A 33 2.18 -14.35 -0.41
N TRP A 34 2.95 -15.26 0.19
CA TRP A 34 4.05 -15.95 -0.47
C TRP A 34 4.08 -17.42 -0.05
N GLY A 35 4.31 -18.32 -1.00
CA GLY A 35 4.52 -19.73 -0.72
C GLY A 35 3.83 -20.64 -1.73
N GLN A 36 2.66 -20.29 -2.27
CA GLN A 36 1.90 -21.20 -3.15
C GLN A 36 2.28 -21.15 -4.64
N ASN A 37 3.09 -20.19 -5.08
CA ASN A 37 3.42 -20.01 -6.50
C ASN A 37 2.18 -19.97 -7.41
N SER A 38 1.20 -19.12 -7.07
CA SER A 38 -0.04 -18.98 -7.86
C SER A 38 0.22 -18.74 -9.35
N TYR A 39 1.27 -17.98 -9.69
CA TYR A 39 1.69 -17.77 -11.07
C TYR A 39 2.10 -19.08 -11.74
N GLY A 40 3.00 -19.85 -11.13
CA GLY A 40 3.45 -21.13 -11.70
C GLY A 40 2.36 -22.18 -11.80
N ALA A 41 1.37 -22.16 -10.89
CA ALA A 41 0.19 -23.02 -10.97
C ALA A 41 -0.66 -22.76 -12.23
N THR A 42 -0.63 -21.54 -12.76
CA THR A 42 -1.36 -21.16 -13.99
C THR A 42 -0.47 -21.05 -15.23
N HIS A 43 0.86 -20.98 -15.05
CA HIS A 43 1.87 -20.79 -16.10
C HIS A 43 2.97 -21.87 -16.02
N GLY A 44 2.57 -23.14 -16.15
CA GLY A 44 3.46 -24.29 -15.90
C GLY A 44 4.70 -24.41 -16.80
N SER A 45 4.77 -23.67 -17.91
CA SER A 45 5.95 -23.64 -18.79
C SER A 45 6.87 -22.45 -18.56
N ASP A 46 6.43 -21.42 -17.82
CA ASP A 46 7.20 -20.20 -17.60
C ASP A 46 7.94 -20.24 -16.26
N THR A 47 8.80 -21.26 -16.12
CA THR A 47 9.55 -21.51 -14.89
C THR A 47 10.48 -20.37 -14.44
N PRO A 48 11.03 -19.50 -15.33
CA PRO A 48 11.78 -18.32 -14.89
C PRO A 48 10.96 -17.33 -14.06
N ASN A 49 9.65 -17.24 -14.30
CA ASN A 49 8.74 -16.31 -13.61
C ASN A 49 7.96 -16.97 -12.46
N TRP A 50 8.23 -18.24 -12.16
CA TRP A 50 7.69 -18.87 -10.96
C TRP A 50 8.15 -18.13 -9.70
N GLN A 51 7.46 -18.41 -8.60
CA GLN A 51 7.79 -17.90 -7.28
C GLN A 51 9.27 -18.06 -6.96
N GLN A 52 9.87 -16.94 -6.56
CA GLN A 52 11.27 -16.85 -6.16
C GLN A 52 11.42 -17.11 -4.65
N THR A 53 12.66 -17.10 -4.16
CA THR A 53 12.93 -17.20 -2.72
C THR A 53 12.29 -16.06 -1.93
N ILE A 54 11.94 -16.28 -0.66
CA ILE A 54 11.39 -15.23 0.19
C ILE A 54 12.31 -13.99 0.26
N SER A 55 13.63 -14.18 0.27
CA SER A 55 14.62 -13.10 0.24
C SER A 55 14.50 -12.17 -0.96
N ASN A 56 14.03 -12.68 -2.10
CA ASN A 56 13.79 -11.86 -3.30
C ASN A 56 12.69 -10.83 -3.03
N TYR A 57 11.56 -11.29 -2.48
CA TYR A 57 10.42 -10.44 -2.14
C TYR A 57 10.70 -9.55 -0.93
N CYS A 58 11.58 -9.98 -0.02
CA CYS A 58 11.96 -9.15 1.12
C CYS A 58 12.86 -7.96 0.76
N GLN A 59 13.60 -8.03 -0.34
CA GLN A 59 14.34 -6.86 -0.82
C GLN A 59 13.42 -5.80 -1.44
N ASP A 60 12.15 -6.15 -1.67
CA ASP A 60 11.14 -5.21 -2.10
C ASP A 60 10.76 -4.27 -0.99
N THR A 61 11.09 -3.00 -1.13
CA THR A 61 10.70 -1.98 -0.16
C THR A 61 9.20 -1.67 -0.19
N CYS A 62 8.43 -2.20 -1.16
CA CYS A 62 6.99 -2.00 -1.22
C CYS A 62 6.19 -2.90 -0.27
N ILE A 63 6.73 -4.08 0.06
CA ILE A 63 6.02 -5.11 0.81
C ILE A 63 6.32 -4.95 2.30
N ASP A 64 5.30 -4.80 3.15
CA ASP A 64 5.52 -4.60 4.59
C ASP A 64 5.29 -5.89 5.40
N VAL A 65 4.38 -6.75 4.92
CA VAL A 65 4.01 -7.99 5.59
C VAL A 65 3.98 -9.14 4.59
N ILE A 66 4.57 -10.28 4.97
CA ILE A 66 4.60 -11.51 4.16
C ILE A 66 4.05 -12.67 5.00
N PRO A 67 2.77 -13.04 4.80
CA PRO A 67 2.24 -14.31 5.28
C PRO A 67 2.82 -15.47 4.45
N ILE A 68 3.50 -16.40 5.13
CA ILE A 68 4.02 -17.64 4.53
C ILE A 68 2.88 -18.64 4.42
N ALA A 69 2.49 -18.96 3.19
CA ALA A 69 1.35 -19.79 2.81
C ALA A 69 1.80 -21.16 2.26
N PHE A 70 1.54 -22.29 2.93
CA PHE A 70 0.71 -22.45 4.13
C PHE A 70 1.18 -23.61 5.01
N VAL A 71 0.70 -23.60 6.26
CA VAL A 71 0.30 -24.84 6.93
C VAL A 71 -1.07 -25.25 6.40
N ASP A 72 -1.10 -26.16 5.43
CA ASP A 72 -2.33 -26.55 4.71
C ASP A 72 -2.98 -27.82 5.27
N SER A 73 -2.37 -28.48 6.26
CA SER A 73 -2.92 -29.67 6.90
C SER A 73 -2.60 -29.73 8.38
N PHE A 74 -3.64 -29.85 9.21
CA PHE A 74 -3.51 -30.00 10.65
C PHE A 74 -4.76 -30.61 11.30
N SER A 75 -4.55 -31.49 12.28
CA SER A 75 -5.62 -32.12 13.09
C SER A 75 -5.22 -32.29 14.56
N GLY A 76 -4.44 -31.33 15.11
CA GLY A 76 -3.94 -31.37 16.49
C GLY A 76 -2.54 -31.98 16.67
N GLY A 77 -1.88 -32.35 15.57
CA GLY A 77 -0.53 -32.94 15.54
C GLY A 77 0.56 -32.01 15.02
N ILE A 78 1.59 -32.58 14.40
CA ILE A 78 2.65 -31.83 13.71
C ILE A 78 2.03 -31.14 12.47
N PRO A 79 2.26 -29.82 12.27
CA PRO A 79 1.78 -29.10 11.10
C PRO A 79 2.47 -29.59 9.83
N ASP A 80 1.70 -29.80 8.76
CA ASP A 80 2.27 -30.03 7.42
C ASP A 80 2.42 -28.70 6.67
N LEU A 81 3.56 -28.50 6.01
CA LEU A 81 3.85 -27.30 5.25
C LEU A 81 3.84 -27.62 3.76
N ASN A 82 3.11 -26.81 3.01
CA ASN A 82 3.14 -26.80 1.57
C ASN A 82 3.50 -25.41 1.11
N LEU A 83 4.67 -25.26 0.48
CA LEU A 83 5.19 -24.00 -0.03
C LEU A 83 5.46 -24.10 -1.54
N GLY A 84 4.59 -24.81 -2.25
CA GLY A 84 4.56 -24.86 -3.70
C GLY A 84 5.86 -25.41 -4.29
N ASN A 85 6.55 -24.58 -5.08
CA ASN A 85 7.84 -24.93 -5.68
C ASN A 85 9.04 -24.68 -4.74
N THR A 86 8.80 -24.26 -3.50
CA THR A 86 9.82 -23.95 -2.49
C THR A 86 9.67 -24.89 -1.30
N CYS A 87 10.74 -25.09 -0.54
CA CYS A 87 10.81 -26.08 0.54
C CYS A 87 10.62 -27.52 0.04
N ASP A 88 11.61 -28.00 -0.71
CA ASP A 88 11.86 -29.42 -0.94
C ASP A 88 13.33 -29.69 -0.58
N ASP A 89 13.60 -30.01 0.70
CA ASP A 89 14.93 -30.40 1.18
C ASP A 89 15.25 -31.85 0.70
N ASN A 90 15.28 -32.07 -0.61
CA ASN A 90 15.57 -33.35 -1.28
C ASN A 90 14.68 -34.52 -0.83
N GLY A 91 13.37 -34.33 -0.76
CA GLY A 91 12.41 -35.36 -0.37
C GLY A 91 12.39 -35.68 1.13
N VAL A 92 13.08 -34.90 1.96
CA VAL A 92 12.90 -34.94 3.41
C VAL A 92 11.69 -34.10 3.77
N THR A 93 10.54 -34.75 3.89
CA THR A 93 9.30 -34.12 4.35
C THR A 93 9.51 -33.50 5.73
N GLY A 94 9.17 -32.21 5.89
CA GLY A 94 9.09 -31.54 7.19
C GLY A 94 10.30 -30.71 7.62
N THR A 95 11.29 -30.44 6.76
CA THR A 95 12.28 -29.38 7.00
C THR A 95 12.29 -28.36 5.85
N CYS A 96 12.27 -27.08 6.21
CA CYS A 96 12.41 -25.93 5.31
C CYS A 96 13.60 -25.08 5.78
N ALA A 97 14.66 -25.72 6.26
CA ALA A 97 15.71 -25.05 7.03
C ALA A 97 16.49 -24.05 6.15
N SER A 98 16.55 -24.33 4.85
CA SER A 98 17.12 -23.45 3.82
C SER A 98 16.46 -22.06 3.77
N MET A 99 15.22 -21.92 4.23
CA MET A 99 14.50 -20.64 4.23
C MET A 99 14.83 -19.74 5.43
N ALA A 100 15.43 -20.30 6.48
CA ALA A 100 15.68 -19.60 7.74
C ALA A 100 16.41 -18.26 7.54
N ALA A 101 17.52 -18.27 6.79
CA ALA A 101 18.30 -17.06 6.53
C ALA A 101 17.50 -15.99 5.79
N GLY A 102 16.64 -16.40 4.85
CA GLY A 102 15.80 -15.47 4.10
C GLY A 102 14.76 -14.81 4.99
N ILE A 103 14.05 -15.60 5.80
CA ILE A 103 13.07 -15.08 6.76
C ILE A 103 13.72 -14.10 7.74
N GLN A 104 14.87 -14.46 8.29
CA GLN A 104 15.59 -13.57 9.21
C GLN A 104 15.98 -12.25 8.54
N ALA A 105 16.46 -12.28 7.29
CA ALA A 105 16.79 -11.07 6.55
C ALA A 105 15.55 -10.16 6.33
N CYS A 106 14.38 -10.74 6.09
CA CYS A 106 13.12 -9.98 6.01
C CYS A 106 12.82 -9.22 7.31
N GLN A 107 12.98 -9.90 8.45
CA GLN A 107 12.74 -9.34 9.77
C GLN A 107 13.74 -8.24 10.11
N GLU A 108 15.02 -8.41 9.74
CA GLU A 108 16.06 -7.40 9.88
C GLU A 108 15.79 -6.15 9.03
N MET A 109 15.04 -6.28 7.92
CA MET A 109 14.53 -5.15 7.11
C MET A 109 13.25 -4.53 7.68
N GLY A 110 12.80 -4.94 8.87
CA GLY A 110 11.61 -4.40 9.54
C GLY A 110 10.29 -4.86 8.93
N LYS A 111 10.28 -5.95 8.16
CA LYS A 111 9.04 -6.57 7.68
C LYS A 111 8.49 -7.53 8.72
N ILE A 112 7.17 -7.73 8.68
CA ILE A 112 6.50 -8.76 9.47
C ILE A 112 6.37 -10.03 8.62
N VAL A 113 6.86 -11.15 9.14
CA VAL A 113 6.71 -12.46 8.51
C VAL A 113 5.86 -13.37 9.39
N THR A 114 4.63 -13.67 8.97
CA THR A 114 3.69 -14.52 9.71
C THR A 114 3.56 -15.91 9.08
N LEU A 115 3.13 -16.89 9.86
CA LEU A 115 2.73 -18.20 9.34
C LEU A 115 1.24 -18.20 9.03
N SER A 116 0.85 -18.49 7.79
CA SER A 116 -0.57 -18.62 7.43
C SER A 116 -1.04 -20.06 7.50
N LEU A 117 -2.18 -20.29 8.16
CA LEU A 117 -2.84 -21.58 8.31
C LEU A 117 -4.08 -21.63 7.43
N GLY A 118 -4.24 -22.71 6.65
CA GLY A 118 -5.42 -22.95 5.82
C GLY A 118 -5.15 -22.84 4.31
N GLY A 119 -5.90 -21.96 3.65
CA GLY A 119 -5.95 -21.74 2.20
C GLY A 119 -7.14 -22.42 1.50
N GLY A 120 -7.61 -21.85 0.40
CA GLY A 120 -8.80 -22.29 -0.36
C GLY A 120 -8.76 -23.69 -0.98
N GLY A 121 -7.61 -24.38 -0.94
CA GLY A 121 -7.41 -25.71 -1.53
C GLY A 121 -7.46 -26.89 -0.56
N THR A 122 -7.50 -26.64 0.76
CA THR A 122 -7.39 -27.71 1.76
C THR A 122 -8.74 -28.11 2.35
N THR A 123 -8.90 -29.42 2.57
CA THR A 123 -10.00 -29.98 3.37
C THR A 123 -9.50 -30.54 4.70
N THR A 124 -8.19 -30.60 4.91
CA THR A 124 -7.54 -31.25 6.05
C THR A 124 -7.04 -30.27 7.11
N ALA A 125 -7.00 -28.97 6.81
CA ALA A 125 -6.78 -27.90 7.78
C ALA A 125 -8.04 -27.66 8.63
N ARG A 126 -8.23 -28.44 9.71
CA ARG A 126 -9.40 -28.30 10.58
C ARG A 126 -9.18 -28.89 11.97
N PHE A 127 -9.87 -28.33 12.96
CA PHE A 127 -9.89 -28.91 14.31
C PHE A 127 -11.07 -29.85 14.51
N ALA A 128 -10.84 -30.98 15.17
CA ALA A 128 -11.91 -31.88 15.59
C ALA A 128 -12.55 -31.42 16.92
N THR A 129 -11.76 -30.84 17.82
CA THR A 129 -12.22 -30.28 19.09
C THR A 129 -11.51 -28.95 19.41
N THR A 130 -12.07 -28.18 20.35
CA THR A 130 -11.43 -26.96 20.88
C THR A 130 -10.15 -27.27 21.68
N THR A 131 -10.07 -28.44 22.31
CA THR A 131 -8.86 -28.93 22.96
C THR A 131 -7.74 -29.17 21.95
N ASP A 132 -8.05 -29.78 20.80
CA ASP A 132 -7.07 -29.98 19.73
C ASP A 132 -6.53 -28.65 19.21
N ALA A 133 -7.42 -27.66 19.05
CA ALA A 133 -7.05 -26.31 18.65
C ALA A 133 -6.10 -25.63 19.67
N THR A 134 -6.37 -25.79 20.96
CA THR A 134 -5.53 -25.25 22.05
C THR A 134 -4.16 -25.93 22.09
N ASN A 135 -4.13 -27.26 21.97
CA ASN A 135 -2.88 -28.03 21.91
C ASN A 135 -2.07 -27.65 20.66
N PHE A 136 -2.75 -27.52 19.51
CA PHE A 136 -2.11 -27.14 18.26
C PHE A 136 -1.54 -25.71 18.29
N ALA A 137 -2.19 -24.76 18.96
CA ALA A 137 -1.61 -23.44 19.21
C ALA A 137 -0.27 -23.54 19.95
N THR A 138 -0.16 -24.44 20.92
CA THR A 138 1.11 -24.71 21.62
C THR A 138 2.13 -25.37 20.69
N THR A 139 1.70 -26.27 19.80
CA THR A 139 2.57 -26.83 18.75
C THR A 139 3.10 -25.74 17.83
N ILE A 140 2.24 -24.88 17.28
CA ILE A 140 2.67 -23.75 16.42
C ILE A 140 3.64 -22.83 17.17
N TRP A 141 3.34 -22.53 18.44
CA TRP A 141 4.23 -21.73 19.28
C TRP A 141 5.63 -22.32 19.41
N ASN A 142 5.72 -23.63 19.66
CA ASN A 142 6.99 -24.34 19.83
C ASN A 142 7.73 -24.61 18.52
N SER A 143 7.01 -24.73 17.41
CA SER A 143 7.59 -25.05 16.10
C SER A 143 8.08 -23.81 15.35
N PHE A 144 7.37 -22.69 15.46
CA PHE A 144 7.57 -21.53 14.57
C PHE A 144 7.74 -20.19 15.30
N LEU A 145 7.26 -20.08 16.54
CA LEU A 145 7.27 -18.84 17.31
C LEU A 145 8.24 -18.97 18.50
N GLY A 146 7.95 -18.25 19.59
CA GLY A 146 8.84 -18.07 20.73
C GLY A 146 8.95 -19.28 21.66
N GLY A 147 8.26 -20.39 21.37
CA GLY A 147 8.37 -21.62 22.12
C GLY A 147 9.62 -22.41 21.78
N SER A 148 9.76 -23.57 22.42
CA SER A 148 10.86 -24.50 22.17
C SER A 148 10.30 -25.89 21.86
N GLY A 149 10.74 -26.48 20.76
CA GLY A 149 10.29 -27.78 20.30
C GLY A 149 11.34 -28.47 19.43
N ALA A 150 11.24 -29.80 19.31
CA ALA A 150 12.16 -30.58 18.47
C ALA A 150 11.89 -30.39 16.97
N HIS A 151 10.63 -30.15 16.59
CA HIS A 151 10.23 -29.92 15.22
C HIS A 151 10.20 -28.43 14.92
N ARG A 152 11.24 -27.91 14.25
CA ARG A 152 11.32 -26.50 13.80
C ARG A 152 11.65 -26.43 12.31
N PRO A 153 10.64 -26.35 11.43
CA PRO A 153 10.86 -26.39 9.98
C PRO A 153 11.78 -25.28 9.46
N PHE A 154 11.72 -24.07 10.05
CA PHE A 154 12.59 -22.95 9.69
C PHE A 154 13.82 -22.80 10.62
N GLY A 155 14.25 -23.90 11.25
CA GLY A 155 15.38 -23.90 12.17
C GLY A 155 15.16 -23.00 13.39
N SER A 156 16.16 -22.19 13.76
CA SER A 156 16.11 -21.32 14.94
C SER A 156 15.30 -20.03 14.74
N VAL A 157 14.77 -19.78 13.54
CA VAL A 157 14.02 -18.56 13.25
C VAL A 157 12.69 -18.57 14.00
N ILE A 158 12.31 -17.38 14.49
CA ILE A 158 11.09 -17.12 15.23
C ILE A 158 10.25 -16.15 14.39
N LEU A 159 9.13 -16.64 13.85
CA LEU A 159 8.22 -15.81 13.05
C LEU A 159 7.57 -14.72 13.89
N ASP A 160 6.98 -13.73 13.22
CA ASP A 160 6.37 -12.57 13.86
C ASP A 160 4.91 -12.78 14.20
N GLY A 161 4.31 -13.92 13.84
CA GLY A 161 2.89 -14.10 14.11
C GLY A 161 2.24 -15.24 13.35
N VAL A 162 0.92 -15.26 13.46
CA VAL A 162 0.05 -16.23 12.81
C VAL A 162 -1.04 -15.51 12.03
N ASP A 163 -1.33 -16.02 10.85
CA ASP A 163 -2.45 -15.64 10.02
C ASP A 163 -3.43 -16.81 9.90
N LEU A 164 -4.72 -16.55 10.07
CA LEU A 164 -5.78 -17.54 9.90
C LEU A 164 -6.51 -17.31 8.57
N ASP A 165 -6.09 -18.01 7.54
CA ASP A 165 -6.71 -18.01 6.21
C ASP A 165 -7.60 -19.25 6.05
N ILE A 166 -8.69 -19.29 6.82
CA ILE A 166 -9.60 -20.44 6.85
C ILE A 166 -10.75 -20.20 5.89
N GLU A 167 -10.74 -20.92 4.77
CA GLU A 167 -11.71 -20.73 3.69
C GLU A 167 -12.73 -21.87 3.55
N SER A 168 -12.56 -22.96 4.30
CA SER A 168 -13.44 -24.13 4.21
C SER A 168 -13.47 -24.97 5.50
N GLY A 169 -14.33 -25.99 5.51
CA GLY A 169 -14.36 -27.01 6.55
C GLY A 169 -15.31 -26.67 7.70
N THR A 170 -14.76 -26.28 8.85
CA THR A 170 -15.51 -25.99 10.08
C THR A 170 -15.07 -24.65 10.65
N ASN A 171 -15.89 -24.02 11.49
CA ASN A 171 -15.50 -22.86 12.29
C ASN A 171 -15.03 -23.23 13.72
N LEU A 172 -15.00 -24.53 14.03
CA LEU A 172 -14.68 -25.02 15.36
C LEU A 172 -13.20 -24.78 15.71
N GLY A 173 -12.95 -24.25 16.90
CA GLY A 173 -11.63 -24.25 17.52
C GLY A 173 -10.76 -23.01 17.25
N TYR A 174 -11.01 -22.22 16.20
CA TYR A 174 -10.15 -21.07 15.86
C TYR A 174 -10.12 -19.98 16.94
N ALA A 175 -11.23 -19.72 17.63
CA ALA A 175 -11.23 -18.81 18.78
C ALA A 175 -10.36 -19.35 19.94
N ALA A 176 -10.41 -20.67 20.20
CA ALA A 176 -9.59 -21.30 21.23
C ALA A 176 -8.10 -21.30 20.86
N PHE A 177 -7.77 -21.61 19.60
CA PHE A 177 -6.44 -21.50 19.04
C PHE A 177 -5.88 -20.06 19.21
N ALA A 178 -6.63 -19.07 18.73
CA ALA A 178 -6.23 -17.65 18.79
C ALA A 178 -6.05 -17.17 20.24
N THR A 179 -6.94 -17.56 21.14
CA THR A 179 -6.84 -17.26 22.58
C THR A 179 -5.56 -17.85 23.17
N GLN A 180 -5.25 -19.10 22.83
CA GLN A 180 -4.05 -19.76 23.34
C GLN A 180 -2.76 -19.14 22.77
N ILE A 181 -2.73 -18.74 21.49
CA ILE A 181 -1.60 -17.99 20.92
C ILE A 181 -1.38 -16.67 21.68
N ARG A 182 -2.44 -15.90 21.93
CA ARG A 182 -2.35 -14.64 22.72
C ARG A 182 -1.86 -14.90 24.16
N SER A 183 -2.32 -15.98 24.78
CA SER A 183 -1.87 -16.39 26.12
C SER A 183 -0.37 -16.72 26.15
N LEU A 184 0.12 -17.51 25.18
CA LEU A 184 1.53 -17.89 25.07
C LEU A 184 2.45 -16.72 24.73
N TRP A 185 1.95 -15.75 23.98
CA TRP A 185 2.67 -14.51 23.70
C TRP A 185 2.85 -13.65 24.97
N SER A 186 1.92 -13.67 25.93
CA SER A 186 2.05 -12.86 27.15
C SER A 186 3.38 -13.15 27.88
N GLY A 187 4.30 -12.18 27.87
CA GLY A 187 5.64 -12.30 28.47
C GLY A 187 6.75 -12.76 27.53
N ALA A 188 6.49 -12.90 26.22
CA ALA A 188 7.51 -13.21 25.24
C ALA A 188 8.49 -12.04 24.99
N SER A 189 9.65 -12.35 24.42
CA SER A 189 10.77 -11.42 24.21
C SER A 189 10.55 -10.39 23.10
N LYS A 190 9.52 -10.56 22.26
CA LYS A 190 9.17 -9.64 21.16
C LYS A 190 7.65 -9.58 20.97
N PRO A 191 7.11 -8.51 20.36
CA PRO A 191 5.72 -8.52 19.91
C PRO A 191 5.49 -9.58 18.83
N TYR A 192 4.28 -10.12 18.78
CA TYR A 192 3.78 -10.96 17.70
C TYR A 192 2.59 -10.28 17.03
N TYR A 193 2.04 -10.88 16.00
CA TYR A 193 0.86 -10.39 15.29
C TYR A 193 -0.10 -11.56 15.05
N LEU A 194 -1.38 -11.30 15.23
CA LEU A 194 -2.44 -12.25 14.89
C LEU A 194 -3.33 -11.60 13.83
N SER A 195 -3.36 -12.20 12.64
CA SER A 195 -4.24 -11.79 11.54
C SER A 195 -5.20 -12.91 11.15
N ALA A 196 -6.22 -12.55 10.38
CA ALA A 196 -7.08 -13.49 9.70
C ALA A 196 -7.42 -12.97 8.31
N ALA A 197 -7.66 -13.87 7.36
CA ALA A 197 -8.10 -13.55 6.02
C ALA A 197 -9.51 -14.11 5.76
N PRO A 198 -10.57 -13.53 6.35
CA PRO A 198 -11.92 -13.96 6.07
C PRO A 198 -12.28 -13.72 4.61
N GLN A 199 -13.17 -14.56 4.08
CA GLN A 199 -13.87 -14.22 2.85
C GLN A 199 -14.78 -13.01 3.09
N CYS A 200 -15.09 -12.27 2.03
CA CYS A 200 -15.89 -11.06 2.19
C CYS A 200 -17.32 -11.23 2.75
N PRO A 201 -18.07 -12.32 2.49
CA PRO A 201 -19.38 -12.51 3.08
C PRO A 201 -19.34 -12.36 4.60
N PHE A 202 -20.21 -11.50 5.11
CA PHE A 202 -20.20 -11.11 6.52
C PHE A 202 -21.45 -11.66 7.25
N PRO A 203 -21.37 -12.10 8.51
CA PRO A 203 -20.14 -12.51 9.17
C PRO A 203 -19.49 -13.67 8.41
N ASP A 204 -18.16 -13.72 8.42
CA ASP A 204 -17.42 -14.82 7.80
C ASP A 204 -17.76 -16.16 8.48
N ALA A 205 -18.02 -17.18 7.66
CA ALA A 205 -18.52 -18.47 8.12
C ALA A 205 -17.52 -19.26 8.96
N TRP A 206 -16.21 -18.98 8.82
CA TRP A 206 -15.13 -19.82 9.32
C TRP A 206 -14.40 -19.18 10.50
N VAL A 207 -13.98 -17.92 10.36
CA VAL A 207 -13.22 -17.17 11.37
C VAL A 207 -14.02 -16.06 12.04
N GLY A 208 -15.26 -15.78 11.60
CA GLY A 208 -16.10 -14.72 12.17
C GLY A 208 -16.24 -14.77 13.69
N ASN A 209 -16.51 -15.96 14.26
CA ASN A 209 -16.59 -16.11 15.72
C ASN A 209 -15.27 -15.81 16.45
N ALA A 210 -14.12 -16.14 15.85
CA ALA A 210 -12.83 -15.84 16.43
C ALA A 210 -12.56 -14.32 16.42
N LEU A 211 -12.90 -13.65 15.31
CA LEU A 211 -12.80 -12.19 15.17
C LEU A 211 -13.65 -11.43 16.20
N ASP A 212 -14.83 -11.98 16.55
CA ASP A 212 -15.74 -11.38 17.53
C ASP A 212 -15.27 -11.54 18.98
N THR A 213 -14.47 -12.56 19.27
CA THR A 213 -14.18 -12.99 20.65
C THR A 213 -12.73 -12.88 21.05
N VAL A 214 -11.81 -12.72 20.09
CA VAL A 214 -10.36 -12.68 20.35
C VAL A 214 -9.76 -11.44 19.70
N TRP A 215 -8.75 -10.87 20.35
CA TRP A 215 -8.03 -9.71 19.85
C TRP A 215 -7.23 -10.10 18.60
N PHE A 216 -7.62 -9.62 17.42
CA PHE A 216 -6.84 -9.70 16.17
C PHE A 216 -6.23 -8.32 15.86
N ASP A 217 -5.00 -8.28 15.35
CA ASP A 217 -4.32 -7.03 15.00
C ASP A 217 -4.73 -6.55 13.61
N SER A 218 -4.93 -7.48 12.66
CA SER A 218 -5.26 -7.18 11.27
C SER A 218 -6.24 -8.19 10.66
N VAL A 219 -7.05 -7.74 9.71
CA VAL A 219 -8.00 -8.57 8.96
C VAL A 219 -7.84 -8.29 7.47
N TYR A 220 -7.47 -9.33 6.72
CA TYR A 220 -7.22 -9.29 5.28
C TYR A 220 -8.44 -9.78 4.50
N ILE A 221 -9.46 -8.92 4.39
CA ILE A 221 -10.77 -9.32 3.85
C ILE A 221 -10.65 -9.64 2.37
N GLN A 222 -10.95 -10.88 1.97
CA GLN A 222 -10.81 -11.34 0.60
C GLN A 222 -12.00 -10.87 -0.27
N PHE A 223 -11.81 -9.77 -1.00
CA PHE A 223 -12.80 -9.27 -1.97
C PHE A 223 -12.63 -9.96 -3.33
N TYR A 224 -12.68 -11.29 -3.34
CA TYR A 224 -12.65 -12.15 -4.55
C TYR A 224 -13.11 -13.57 -4.18
N ASN A 225 -13.31 -14.43 -5.16
CA ASN A 225 -13.75 -15.83 -5.13
C ASN A 225 -15.09 -16.09 -4.42
N ASN A 226 -15.95 -15.08 -4.27
CA ASN A 226 -17.16 -15.14 -3.45
C ASN A 226 -18.47 -15.19 -4.26
N PHE A 227 -18.48 -15.96 -5.35
CA PHE A 227 -19.65 -16.06 -6.23
C PHE A 227 -20.71 -17.05 -5.67
N TRP A 228 -21.62 -16.54 -4.82
CA TRP A 228 -22.70 -17.34 -4.25
C TRP A 228 -23.91 -17.47 -5.18
N GLN A 229 -23.77 -18.15 -6.34
CA GLN A 229 -24.93 -18.57 -7.15
C GLN A 229 -25.43 -19.98 -6.83
N ALA A 230 -24.66 -20.80 -6.10
CA ALA A 230 -24.97 -22.23 -5.98
C ALA A 230 -26.07 -22.59 -4.95
N PHE A 231 -26.51 -21.69 -4.06
CA PHE A 231 -27.37 -22.06 -2.93
C PHE A 231 -28.67 -21.25 -2.75
N ARG A 232 -28.89 -20.15 -3.48
CA ARG A 232 -30.14 -19.35 -3.41
C ARG A 232 -30.41 -18.59 -4.74
N PRO A 233 -30.97 -19.23 -5.78
CA PRO A 233 -31.23 -18.59 -7.08
C PRO A 233 -32.30 -17.48 -7.05
N GLU A 234 -32.97 -17.26 -5.92
CA GLU A 234 -34.06 -16.29 -5.75
C GLU A 234 -33.59 -14.92 -5.19
N ILE A 235 -32.31 -14.79 -4.82
CA ILE A 235 -31.72 -13.54 -4.31
C ILE A 235 -30.78 -12.98 -5.37
N VAL A 236 -30.89 -11.69 -5.68
CA VAL A 236 -29.98 -10.95 -6.57
C VAL A 236 -28.54 -11.30 -6.20
N PRO A 237 -27.67 -11.71 -7.15
CA PRO A 237 -26.34 -12.23 -6.81
C PRO A 237 -25.61 -11.29 -5.85
N LEU A 238 -25.34 -11.77 -4.63
CA LEU A 238 -24.56 -11.05 -3.63
C LEU A 238 -23.11 -11.02 -4.08
N PHE A 239 -22.77 -10.07 -4.94
CA PHE A 239 -21.40 -9.92 -5.41
C PHE A 239 -20.50 -9.44 -4.27
N CYS A 240 -19.48 -10.22 -3.94
CA CYS A 240 -18.32 -9.67 -3.23
C CYS A 240 -17.01 -9.95 -3.95
N ALA A 241 -16.69 -9.07 -4.92
CA ALA A 241 -15.38 -9.02 -5.55
C ALA A 241 -14.92 -7.56 -5.69
N ALA A 242 -13.61 -7.33 -5.77
CA ALA A 242 -13.00 -6.01 -5.93
C ALA A 242 -13.51 -5.29 -7.19
N SER A 243 -13.74 -6.03 -8.28
CA SER A 243 -14.38 -5.55 -9.51
C SER A 243 -15.76 -4.92 -9.31
N HIS A 244 -16.49 -5.34 -8.27
CA HIS A 244 -17.79 -4.80 -7.90
C HIS A 244 -17.71 -3.78 -6.76
N LEU A 245 -16.58 -3.67 -6.05
CA LEU A 245 -16.43 -2.81 -4.88
C LEU A 245 -16.45 -1.32 -5.26
N PHE A 246 -15.81 -0.92 -6.36
CA PHE A 246 -15.86 0.47 -6.85
C PHE A 246 -17.25 0.87 -7.38
N ALA A 247 -17.93 -0.04 -8.10
CA ALA A 247 -19.29 0.20 -8.57
C ALA A 247 -20.28 0.39 -7.41
N LYS A 248 -20.04 -0.26 -6.26
CA LYS A 248 -20.85 -0.12 -5.04
C LYS A 248 -20.62 1.19 -4.28
N MET A 249 -19.37 1.68 -4.22
CA MET A 249 -19.08 2.95 -3.52
C MET A 249 -19.77 4.16 -4.16
N ASN A 250 -20.14 4.06 -5.45
CA ASN A 250 -20.74 5.14 -6.22
C ASN A 250 -22.19 4.85 -6.72
N SER A 251 -22.82 3.74 -6.34
CA SER A 251 -24.19 3.42 -6.78
C SER A 251 -25.00 2.65 -5.73
N PRO A 252 -26.19 3.17 -5.31
CA PRO A 252 -27.06 2.51 -4.33
C PRO A 252 -27.84 1.30 -4.89
N ILE A 253 -27.61 0.90 -6.14
CA ILE A 253 -28.44 -0.09 -6.86
C ILE A 253 -27.93 -1.53 -6.67
N TYR A 254 -26.69 -1.72 -6.19
CA TYR A 254 -26.09 -3.04 -6.01
C TYR A 254 -26.30 -3.58 -4.59
N GLN A 255 -26.99 -4.72 -4.45
CA GLN A 255 -27.16 -5.44 -3.18
C GLN A 255 -25.98 -6.41 -2.91
N GLY A 256 -25.55 -6.55 -1.66
CA GLY A 256 -24.57 -7.54 -1.18
C GLY A 256 -23.44 -6.96 -0.32
N TRP A 257 -22.63 -7.82 0.32
CA TRP A 257 -21.59 -7.46 1.30
C TRP A 257 -20.56 -6.44 0.77
N ASN A 258 -20.14 -5.51 1.63
CA ASN A 258 -19.22 -4.41 1.33
C ASN A 258 -18.41 -4.00 2.58
N TYR A 259 -17.21 -3.46 2.35
CA TYR A 259 -16.34 -2.89 3.38
C TYR A 259 -17.07 -1.86 4.26
N ALA A 260 -17.76 -0.90 3.64
CA ALA A 260 -18.32 0.26 4.34
C ALA A 260 -19.54 -0.06 5.20
N THR A 261 -20.35 -1.03 4.80
CA THR A 261 -21.66 -1.32 5.43
C THR A 261 -21.63 -2.50 6.38
N ASP A 262 -20.66 -3.40 6.23
CA ASP A 262 -20.64 -4.67 6.96
C ASP A 262 -19.39 -4.77 7.83
N TRP A 263 -18.20 -4.72 7.21
CA TRP A 263 -16.93 -4.90 7.92
C TRP A 263 -16.55 -3.70 8.79
N LEU A 264 -16.69 -2.47 8.28
CA LEU A 264 -16.28 -1.27 9.00
C LEU A 264 -17.13 -0.98 10.26
N PRO A 265 -18.47 -1.02 10.24
CA PRO A 265 -19.27 -0.71 11.43
C PRO A 265 -19.26 -1.84 12.49
N HIS A 266 -18.77 -3.03 12.15
CA HIS A 266 -18.77 -4.17 13.06
C HIS A 266 -17.85 -3.96 14.28
N LEU A 267 -18.32 -4.45 15.42
CA LEU A 267 -17.63 -4.37 16.71
C LEU A 267 -16.85 -5.66 16.97
N PHE A 268 -15.61 -5.67 16.49
CA PHE A 268 -14.65 -6.74 16.80
C PHE A 268 -14.17 -6.67 18.26
N ALA A 269 -13.64 -7.78 18.77
CA ALA A 269 -13.02 -7.81 20.10
C ALA A 269 -11.87 -6.78 20.26
N ASN A 270 -11.11 -6.54 19.19
CA ASN A 270 -10.19 -5.41 19.09
C ASN A 270 -10.87 -4.24 18.35
N PRO A 271 -11.27 -3.15 19.04
CA PRO A 271 -11.89 -1.99 18.39
C PRO A 271 -10.94 -1.24 17.44
N ASN A 272 -9.63 -1.44 17.57
CA ASN A 272 -8.58 -0.84 16.74
C ASN A 272 -8.04 -1.78 15.67
N VAL A 273 -8.73 -2.90 15.40
CA VAL A 273 -8.30 -3.86 14.37
C VAL A 273 -8.12 -3.15 13.02
N LYS A 274 -7.02 -3.45 12.34
CA LYS A 274 -6.72 -2.92 11.02
C LYS A 274 -7.40 -3.76 9.94
N LEU A 275 -8.20 -3.11 9.10
CA LEU A 275 -8.90 -3.76 8.00
C LEU A 275 -8.16 -3.47 6.68
N PHE A 276 -7.95 -4.52 5.90
CA PHE A 276 -7.28 -4.44 4.60
C PHE A 276 -8.24 -4.86 3.49
N ILE A 277 -8.07 -4.26 2.31
CA ILE A 277 -8.72 -4.73 1.09
C ILE A 277 -7.86 -5.84 0.48
N GLY A 278 -8.32 -7.08 0.56
CA GLY A 278 -7.70 -8.23 -0.11
C GLY A 278 -8.15 -8.35 -1.57
N ALA A 279 -7.19 -8.51 -2.48
CA ALA A 279 -7.46 -8.60 -3.91
C ALA A 279 -6.50 -9.58 -4.61
N PRO A 280 -6.93 -10.19 -5.74
CA PRO A 280 -6.02 -10.95 -6.59
C PRO A 280 -5.06 -10.01 -7.29
N ALA A 281 -3.80 -10.42 -7.41
CA ALA A 281 -2.74 -9.63 -8.03
C ALA A 281 -2.65 -9.78 -9.55
N SER A 282 -3.46 -10.66 -10.16
CA SER A 282 -3.51 -10.91 -11.60
C SER A 282 -4.86 -11.52 -12.00
N THR A 283 -5.20 -11.49 -13.29
CA THR A 283 -6.41 -12.10 -13.84
C THR A 283 -6.48 -13.62 -13.66
N THR A 284 -5.34 -14.29 -13.49
CA THR A 284 -5.29 -15.75 -13.25
C THR A 284 -5.16 -16.12 -11.77
N ALA A 285 -5.13 -15.14 -10.87
CA ALA A 285 -4.96 -15.38 -9.43
C ALA A 285 -6.30 -15.66 -8.71
N ALA A 286 -7.44 -15.40 -9.36
CA ALA A 286 -8.79 -15.64 -8.84
C ALA A 286 -9.74 -16.00 -9.98
N ASN A 287 -11.04 -16.14 -9.68
CA ASN A 287 -12.05 -16.41 -10.67
C ASN A 287 -12.08 -15.34 -11.78
N PRO A 288 -12.40 -15.73 -13.03
CA PRO A 288 -12.45 -14.80 -14.15
C PRO A 288 -13.36 -13.59 -13.87
N GLY A 289 -12.84 -12.39 -14.12
CA GLY A 289 -13.58 -11.13 -14.00
C GLY A 289 -13.56 -10.46 -12.61
N GLU A 290 -12.84 -11.03 -11.64
CA GLU A 290 -12.76 -10.47 -10.29
C GLU A 290 -11.52 -9.59 -10.04
N TYR A 291 -10.44 -9.80 -10.80
CA TYR A 291 -9.29 -8.92 -10.85
C TYR A 291 -9.66 -7.53 -11.39
N VAL A 292 -8.98 -6.51 -10.87
CA VAL A 292 -9.06 -5.13 -11.34
C VAL A 292 -7.67 -4.55 -11.52
N SER A 293 -7.53 -3.53 -12.36
CA SER A 293 -6.26 -2.82 -12.54
C SER A 293 -5.74 -2.21 -11.23
N ALA A 294 -4.43 -1.94 -11.19
CA ALA A 294 -3.81 -1.31 -10.02
C ALA A 294 -4.42 0.06 -9.71
N SER A 295 -4.73 0.86 -10.74
CA SER A 295 -5.43 2.14 -10.59
C SER A 295 -6.82 2.00 -9.95
N THR A 296 -7.57 0.97 -10.31
CA THR A 296 -8.90 0.72 -9.77
C THR A 296 -8.82 0.25 -8.32
N LEU A 297 -7.95 -0.73 -8.02
CA LEU A 297 -7.73 -1.20 -6.65
C LEU A 297 -7.18 -0.09 -5.74
N GLY A 298 -6.26 0.73 -6.25
CA GLY A 298 -5.75 1.90 -5.56
C GLY A 298 -6.86 2.90 -5.23
N SER A 299 -7.76 3.19 -6.18
CA SER A 299 -8.91 4.07 -5.95
C SER A 299 -9.86 3.51 -4.88
N ILE A 300 -10.12 2.20 -4.92
CA ILE A 300 -10.88 1.48 -3.89
C ILE A 300 -10.21 1.63 -2.52
N ALA A 301 -8.91 1.40 -2.43
CA ALA A 301 -8.14 1.50 -1.19
C ALA A 301 -8.18 2.92 -0.61
N LEU A 302 -7.98 3.94 -1.45
CA LEU A 302 -8.04 5.34 -1.05
C LEU A 302 -9.44 5.76 -0.56
N ALA A 303 -10.50 5.30 -1.24
CA ALA A 303 -11.87 5.53 -0.80
C ALA A 303 -12.18 4.82 0.53
N SER A 304 -11.78 3.56 0.69
CA SER A 304 -11.91 2.80 1.95
C SER A 304 -11.15 3.46 3.09
N ARG A 305 -9.96 4.01 2.83
CA ARG A 305 -9.17 4.78 3.79
C ARG A 305 -9.90 6.05 4.23
N ALA A 306 -10.52 6.77 3.30
CA ALA A 306 -11.24 8.01 3.61
C ALA A 306 -12.45 7.77 4.54
N LEU A 307 -13.08 6.59 4.48
CA LEU A 307 -14.18 6.23 5.38
C LEU A 307 -13.73 6.10 6.84
N ASN A 308 -12.55 5.52 7.09
CA ASN A 308 -11.98 5.44 8.44
C ASN A 308 -10.44 5.24 8.38
N PRO A 309 -9.64 6.31 8.42
CA PRO A 309 -8.19 6.21 8.28
C PRO A 309 -7.51 5.55 9.48
N SER A 310 -8.17 5.53 10.64
CA SER A 310 -7.64 4.94 11.88
C SER A 310 -7.74 3.40 11.88
N ARG A 311 -8.75 2.85 11.21
CA ARG A 311 -8.97 1.40 11.09
C ARG A 311 -8.55 0.83 9.74
N PHE A 312 -8.38 1.65 8.71
CA PHE A 312 -7.79 1.19 7.46
C PHE A 312 -6.31 0.83 7.65
N GLY A 313 -5.92 -0.37 7.24
CA GLY A 313 -4.56 -0.88 7.32
C GLY A 313 -3.80 -0.80 6.00
N GLY A 314 -4.50 -0.96 4.88
CA GLY A 314 -3.91 -0.96 3.55
C GLY A 314 -4.51 -2.01 2.61
N VAL A 315 -3.66 -2.63 1.79
CA VAL A 315 -4.06 -3.63 0.77
C VAL A 315 -3.37 -4.96 1.05
N MET A 316 -4.09 -6.06 0.80
CA MET A 316 -3.54 -7.42 0.76
C MET A 316 -3.61 -7.97 -0.66
N LEU A 317 -2.55 -8.63 -1.12
CA LEU A 317 -2.45 -9.21 -2.46
C LEU A 317 -2.25 -10.73 -2.43
N TRP A 318 -3.05 -11.42 -3.23
CA TRP A 318 -2.90 -12.83 -3.57
C TRP A 318 -2.35 -12.98 -5.01
N ASP A 319 -1.11 -13.41 -5.25
CA ASP A 319 0.02 -13.59 -4.34
C ASP A 319 1.28 -12.90 -4.91
N ALA A 320 2.43 -13.05 -4.24
CA ALA A 320 3.69 -12.41 -4.64
C ALA A 320 4.17 -12.80 -6.04
N SER A 321 3.97 -14.06 -6.45
CA SER A 321 4.39 -14.54 -7.77
C SER A 321 3.55 -13.90 -8.88
N GLN A 322 2.25 -13.78 -8.65
CA GLN A 322 1.32 -13.11 -9.57
C GLN A 322 1.60 -11.61 -9.65
N ALA A 323 1.80 -10.94 -8.51
CA ALA A 323 2.08 -9.51 -8.47
C ALA A 323 3.35 -9.14 -9.23
N TYR A 324 4.40 -9.94 -9.07
CA TYR A 324 5.68 -9.71 -9.75
C TYR A 324 5.58 -9.90 -11.25
N ALA A 325 4.94 -10.99 -11.69
CA ALA A 325 4.78 -11.29 -13.11
C ALA A 325 3.77 -10.37 -13.82
N ASN A 326 2.83 -9.76 -13.08
CA ASN A 326 1.87 -8.79 -13.58
C ASN A 326 2.41 -7.35 -13.47
N GLY A 327 3.55 -7.08 -14.11
CA GLY A 327 4.09 -5.72 -14.23
C GLY A 327 4.40 -5.04 -12.89
N ARG A 328 4.80 -5.81 -11.87
CA ARG A 328 5.03 -5.31 -10.49
C ARG A 328 3.78 -4.63 -9.90
N PHE A 329 2.66 -5.34 -9.93
CA PHE A 329 1.37 -4.88 -9.40
C PHE A 329 1.47 -4.43 -7.93
N ASP A 330 2.28 -5.11 -7.13
CA ASP A 330 2.66 -4.74 -5.76
C ASP A 330 3.16 -3.30 -5.66
N THR A 331 4.11 -2.92 -6.51
CA THR A 331 4.73 -1.60 -6.54
C THR A 331 3.73 -0.53 -7.00
N GLN A 332 2.94 -0.84 -8.02
CA GLN A 332 1.91 0.08 -8.51
C GLN A 332 0.89 0.41 -7.41
N ILE A 333 0.39 -0.61 -6.69
CA ILE A 333 -0.53 -0.41 -5.57
C ILE A 333 0.11 0.38 -4.45
N LYS A 334 1.30 -0.02 -4.01
CA LYS A 334 1.99 0.65 -2.89
C LYS A 334 2.22 2.13 -3.17
N ASN A 335 2.65 2.47 -4.37
CA ASN A 335 2.86 3.86 -4.79
C ASN A 335 1.55 4.66 -4.73
N ILE A 336 0.42 4.09 -5.19
CA ILE A 336 -0.89 4.76 -5.11
C ILE A 336 -1.33 4.99 -3.66
N ILE A 337 -1.24 3.98 -2.79
CA ILE A 337 -1.78 4.08 -1.42
C ILE A 337 -0.86 4.87 -0.48
N SER A 338 0.44 4.91 -0.73
CA SER A 338 1.40 5.60 0.14
C SER A 338 1.55 7.10 -0.17
N ALA A 339 1.07 7.56 -1.33
CA ALA A 339 1.39 8.88 -1.88
C ALA A 339 2.91 9.16 -1.93
N ARG A 340 3.72 8.10 -2.03
CA ARG A 340 5.18 8.13 -2.15
C ARG A 340 5.56 7.45 -3.46
N THR A 341 6.49 8.03 -4.21
CA THR A 341 7.20 7.36 -5.29
C THR A 341 8.42 6.61 -4.72
N GLY A 342 8.72 5.41 -5.23
CA GLY A 342 10.07 4.85 -5.13
C GLY A 342 10.27 3.60 -4.25
N CYS A 343 9.23 2.80 -3.99
CA CYS A 343 9.45 1.45 -3.46
C CYS A 343 9.76 0.44 -4.59
N GLY A 344 10.56 -0.60 -4.31
CA GLY A 344 10.94 -1.65 -5.28
C GLY A 344 12.16 -2.49 -4.86
N ALA A 345 12.45 -3.56 -5.62
CA ALA A 345 13.59 -4.46 -5.40
C ALA A 345 14.92 -3.80 -5.79
N GLY A 346 15.88 -3.74 -4.85
CA GLY A 346 17.19 -3.13 -5.06
C GLY A 346 17.23 -1.63 -4.77
N GLY A 347 16.49 -1.18 -3.74
CA GLY A 347 16.34 0.21 -3.31
C GLY A 347 17.59 1.06 -3.48
N ASN A 348 17.65 1.76 -4.62
CA ASN A 348 18.41 2.97 -4.72
C ASN A 348 17.42 4.08 -4.44
N SER A 349 17.69 4.89 -3.42
CA SER A 349 17.05 6.18 -3.20
C SER A 349 17.33 7.03 -4.43
N GLY A 350 16.45 6.95 -5.42
CA GLY A 350 16.65 7.51 -6.75
C GLY A 350 15.48 8.37 -7.13
N GLY A 351 15.36 9.54 -6.48
CA GLY A 351 14.54 10.68 -6.88
C GLY A 351 13.04 10.44 -6.86
N ASP A 352 12.28 11.35 -6.24
CA ASP A 352 10.86 11.46 -6.55
C ASP A 352 10.67 11.51 -8.06
N CYS A 353 9.59 10.97 -8.61
CA CYS A 353 9.31 11.15 -10.03
C CYS A 353 8.40 12.37 -10.20
N ALA A 354 8.92 13.47 -10.74
CA ALA A 354 8.15 14.72 -10.88
C ALA A 354 7.10 14.65 -11.99
N GLN A 355 7.35 13.83 -13.01
CA GLN A 355 6.43 13.67 -14.13
C GLN A 355 6.35 12.20 -14.53
N THR A 356 5.13 11.69 -14.68
CA THR A 356 4.89 10.31 -15.10
C THR A 356 4.14 10.23 -16.43
N TYR A 357 4.23 9.07 -17.08
CA TYR A 357 3.52 8.72 -18.31
C TYR A 357 2.93 7.32 -18.20
N THR A 358 1.63 7.18 -18.41
CA THR A 358 0.98 5.87 -18.45
C THR A 358 1.02 5.33 -19.87
N VAL A 359 1.67 4.19 -20.05
CA VAL A 359 1.76 3.46 -21.32
C VAL A 359 0.36 3.10 -21.81
N VAL A 360 0.06 3.42 -23.05
CA VAL A 360 -1.19 3.06 -23.74
C VAL A 360 -0.93 2.08 -24.87
N SER A 361 -2.00 1.46 -25.38
CA SER A 361 -1.91 0.53 -26.52
C SER A 361 -1.21 1.19 -27.73
N GLY A 362 -0.18 0.53 -28.24
CA GLY A 362 0.59 0.98 -29.40
C GLY A 362 1.79 1.89 -29.09
N ASP A 363 2.11 2.12 -27.81
CA ASP A 363 3.30 2.88 -27.44
C ASP A 363 4.61 2.12 -27.70
N THR A 364 5.63 2.89 -28.08
CA THR A 364 7.04 2.50 -28.17
C THR A 364 7.85 3.57 -27.43
N CYS A 365 9.09 3.29 -26.98
CA CYS A 365 9.93 4.32 -26.37
C CYS A 365 10.05 5.55 -27.28
N SER A 366 10.35 5.36 -28.56
CA SER A 366 10.40 6.45 -29.54
C SER A 366 9.09 7.22 -29.70
N GLY A 367 7.94 6.53 -29.59
CA GLY A 367 6.63 7.15 -29.58
C GLY A 367 6.39 7.99 -28.32
N ILE A 368 6.84 7.49 -27.17
CA ILE A 368 6.75 8.17 -25.88
C ILE A 368 7.68 9.39 -25.86
N GLU A 369 8.92 9.27 -26.33
CA GLU A 369 9.86 10.37 -26.52
C GLU A 369 9.23 11.47 -27.38
N THR A 370 8.64 11.09 -28.52
CA THR A 370 7.97 12.05 -29.42
C THR A 370 6.78 12.73 -28.75
N LYS A 371 6.00 12.00 -27.95
CA LYS A 371 4.81 12.52 -27.25
C LYS A 371 5.14 13.40 -26.05
N THR A 372 6.23 13.11 -25.34
CA THR A 372 6.51 13.68 -24.02
C THR A 372 7.72 14.60 -24.01
N GLY A 373 8.58 14.51 -25.03
CA GLY A 373 9.82 15.28 -25.13
C GLY A 373 11.00 14.71 -24.33
N VAL A 374 10.81 13.61 -23.60
CA VAL A 374 11.89 12.89 -22.91
C VAL A 374 12.84 12.26 -23.93
N SER A 375 14.15 12.18 -23.63
CA SER A 375 15.09 11.44 -24.46
C SER A 375 15.08 9.95 -24.13
N ASP A 376 15.36 9.07 -25.09
CA ASP A 376 15.54 7.62 -24.87
C ASP A 376 16.47 7.32 -23.69
N THR A 377 17.62 8.00 -23.64
CA THR A 377 18.59 7.84 -22.54
C THR A 377 18.00 8.24 -21.20
N GLN A 378 17.26 9.35 -21.13
CA GLN A 378 16.60 9.79 -19.90
C GLN A 378 15.48 8.83 -19.50
N LEU A 379 14.68 8.36 -20.47
CA LEU A 379 13.60 7.41 -20.25
C LEU A 379 14.15 6.08 -19.67
N HIS A 380 15.23 5.55 -20.23
CA HIS A 380 15.90 4.36 -19.70
C HIS A 380 16.63 4.59 -18.37
N THR A 381 17.17 5.79 -18.15
CA THR A 381 17.83 6.15 -16.88
C THR A 381 16.83 6.22 -15.73
N LEU A 382 15.66 6.81 -15.98
CA LEU A 382 14.59 6.96 -14.99
C LEU A 382 13.74 5.70 -14.84
N ASN A 383 13.73 4.83 -15.86
CA ASN A 383 12.99 3.57 -15.87
C ASN A 383 13.93 2.40 -16.22
N PRO A 384 14.84 2.02 -15.31
CA PRO A 384 15.84 0.98 -15.58
C PRO A 384 15.23 -0.41 -15.85
N ALA A 385 13.93 -0.59 -15.55
CA ALA A 385 13.18 -1.81 -15.88
C ALA A 385 12.81 -1.91 -17.37
N ILE A 386 12.85 -0.82 -18.16
CA ILE A 386 12.64 -0.89 -19.60
C ILE A 386 13.90 -1.49 -20.23
N ASN A 387 13.75 -2.59 -20.96
CA ASN A 387 14.86 -3.23 -21.64
C ASN A 387 15.36 -2.36 -22.81
N SER A 388 16.59 -2.58 -23.28
CA SER A 388 17.20 -1.77 -24.35
C SER A 388 16.46 -1.81 -25.69
N GLY A 389 15.52 -2.74 -25.88
CA GLY A 389 14.67 -2.82 -27.07
C GLY A 389 13.30 -2.16 -26.89
N CYS A 390 12.99 -1.66 -25.69
CA CYS A 390 11.69 -1.16 -25.29
C CYS A 390 10.51 -2.10 -25.64
N THR A 391 10.77 -3.42 -25.65
CA THR A 391 9.77 -4.42 -26.05
C THR A 391 8.93 -4.92 -24.88
N ASN A 392 9.25 -4.48 -23.67
CA ASN A 392 8.60 -4.88 -22.43
C ASN A 392 7.73 -3.76 -21.83
N LEU A 393 7.25 -2.84 -22.66
CA LEU A 393 6.24 -1.86 -22.24
C LEU A 393 4.88 -2.54 -22.11
N GLU A 394 4.22 -2.34 -20.97
CA GLU A 394 2.90 -2.92 -20.70
C GLU A 394 1.84 -1.82 -20.64
N ILE A 395 0.66 -2.07 -21.22
CA ILE A 395 -0.45 -1.12 -21.16
C ILE A 395 -0.83 -0.87 -19.69
N GLY A 396 -0.82 0.40 -19.27
CA GLY A 396 -1.07 0.81 -17.89
C GLY A 396 0.20 0.98 -17.05
N GLN A 397 1.37 0.57 -17.55
CA GLN A 397 2.66 0.80 -16.89
C GLN A 397 2.91 2.31 -16.75
N ILE A 398 3.32 2.75 -15.57
CA ILE A 398 3.63 4.16 -15.29
C ILE A 398 5.15 4.34 -15.42
N LEU A 399 5.58 5.16 -16.37
CA LEU A 399 6.98 5.52 -16.61
C LEU A 399 7.29 6.87 -15.99
N CYS A 400 8.48 7.01 -15.44
CA CYS A 400 9.02 8.26 -14.99
C CYS A 400 9.66 9.05 -16.13
N LEU A 401 9.18 10.26 -16.39
CA LEU A 401 9.69 11.15 -17.43
C LEU A 401 10.71 12.15 -16.90
N GLU A 402 10.60 12.51 -15.61
CA GLU A 402 11.48 13.48 -14.97
C GLU A 402 11.81 13.08 -13.53
N ALA A 403 13.10 13.07 -13.19
CA ALA A 403 13.52 12.98 -11.80
C ALA A 403 13.13 14.27 -11.08
N GLY A 404 12.26 14.13 -10.09
CA GLY A 404 11.99 15.12 -9.08
C GLY A 404 13.27 15.50 -8.36
N THR A 405 13.59 16.78 -8.46
CA THR A 405 14.50 17.42 -7.52
C THR A 405 13.80 17.37 -6.16
N GLY A 406 14.26 16.48 -5.28
CA GLY A 406 13.71 16.28 -3.93
C GLY A 406 13.25 17.61 -3.33
N GLY A 407 11.94 17.80 -3.35
CA GLY A 407 11.25 19.04 -3.03
C GLY A 407 10.08 18.77 -2.11
N ASP A 408 10.14 17.69 -1.32
CA ASP A 408 9.15 17.38 -0.30
C ASP A 408 9.73 17.49 1.11
N SER A 409 10.15 18.71 1.46
CA SER A 409 10.35 19.08 2.85
C SER A 409 9.45 20.26 3.22
N GLY A 410 8.17 20.19 2.87
CA GLY A 410 7.29 21.28 3.25
C GLY A 410 5.80 21.13 3.03
N CYS A 411 5.28 20.32 2.09
CA CYS A 411 3.89 20.48 1.69
C CYS A 411 2.89 20.11 2.81
N THR A 412 2.25 21.10 3.42
CA THR A 412 1.33 20.92 4.55
C THR A 412 -0.14 20.95 4.14
N GLN A 413 -0.44 21.40 2.93
CA GLN A 413 -1.79 21.45 2.40
C GLN A 413 -1.75 21.15 0.90
N THR A 414 -2.68 20.31 0.45
CA THR A 414 -2.78 19.90 -0.95
C THR A 414 -4.17 20.16 -1.52
N TYR A 415 -4.27 20.17 -2.84
CA TYR A 415 -5.50 20.31 -3.61
C TYR A 415 -5.51 19.28 -4.74
N THR A 416 -6.60 18.52 -4.87
CA THR A 416 -6.77 17.58 -5.98
C THR A 416 -7.55 18.26 -7.09
N VAL A 417 -6.93 18.37 -8.27
CA VAL A 417 -7.53 18.95 -9.47
C VAL A 417 -8.79 18.17 -9.87
N VAL A 418 -9.89 18.89 -10.06
CA VAL A 418 -11.16 18.39 -10.60
C VAL A 418 -11.41 18.91 -12.01
N SER A 419 -12.43 18.34 -12.67
CA SER A 419 -12.77 18.73 -14.05
C SER A 419 -13.23 20.19 -14.11
N GLY A 420 -12.56 21.00 -14.92
CA GLY A 420 -12.89 22.40 -15.15
C GLY A 420 -12.07 23.41 -14.35
N ASP A 421 -11.09 22.97 -13.56
CA ASP A 421 -10.23 23.87 -12.78
C ASP A 421 -9.32 24.75 -13.66
N THR A 422 -9.09 25.97 -13.16
CA THR A 422 -8.10 26.93 -13.67
C THR A 422 -7.22 27.40 -12.50
N CYS A 423 -6.02 27.96 -12.76
CA CYS A 423 -5.18 28.55 -11.68
C CYS A 423 -6.02 29.51 -10.82
N SER A 424 -6.71 30.46 -11.48
CA SER A 424 -7.58 31.43 -10.83
C SER A 424 -8.74 30.82 -10.03
N GLY A 425 -9.32 29.70 -10.48
CA GLY A 425 -10.39 29.00 -9.76
C GLY A 425 -9.86 28.31 -8.50
N ILE A 426 -8.67 27.71 -8.60
CA ILE A 426 -7.98 27.06 -7.48
C ILE A 426 -7.55 28.11 -6.46
N GLU A 427 -6.93 29.21 -6.91
CA GLU A 427 -6.56 30.36 -6.08
C GLU A 427 -7.77 30.91 -5.31
N ALA A 428 -8.88 31.17 -6.00
CA ALA A 428 -10.08 31.71 -5.39
C ALA A 428 -10.72 30.75 -4.36
N THR A 429 -10.64 29.45 -4.61
CA THR A 429 -11.25 28.43 -3.74
C THR A 429 -10.39 28.11 -2.52
N THR A 430 -9.07 28.16 -2.66
CA THR A 430 -8.12 27.69 -1.65
C THR A 430 -7.38 28.81 -0.92
N GLY A 431 -7.40 30.03 -1.47
CA GLY A 431 -6.69 31.19 -0.95
C GLY A 431 -5.19 31.19 -1.22
N VAL A 432 -4.66 30.23 -1.98
CA VAL A 432 -3.26 30.23 -2.44
C VAL A 432 -3.08 31.36 -3.46
N SER A 433 -1.95 32.06 -3.44
CA SER A 433 -1.62 33.02 -4.51
C SER A 433 -1.11 32.29 -5.75
N ASP A 434 -1.30 32.89 -6.93
CA ASP A 434 -0.74 32.40 -8.20
C ASP A 434 0.76 32.09 -8.09
N THR A 435 1.51 33.01 -7.48
CA THR A 435 2.96 32.84 -7.25
C THR A 435 3.26 31.65 -6.34
N GLN A 436 2.53 31.50 -5.24
CA GLN A 436 2.73 30.38 -4.33
C GLN A 436 2.32 29.04 -4.98
N LEU A 437 1.26 29.04 -5.77
CA LEU A 437 0.80 27.86 -6.50
C LEU A 437 1.85 27.42 -7.52
N HIS A 438 2.41 28.33 -8.32
CA HIS A 438 3.47 28.02 -9.28
C HIS A 438 4.81 27.70 -8.62
N ALA A 439 5.15 28.35 -7.51
CA ALA A 439 6.39 28.08 -6.78
C ALA A 439 6.39 26.69 -6.11
N LEU A 440 5.24 26.29 -5.55
CA LEU A 440 5.05 24.98 -4.93
C LEU A 440 4.78 23.88 -5.95
N ASN A 441 4.38 24.24 -7.17
CA ASN A 441 4.10 23.29 -8.26
C ASN A 441 4.78 23.74 -9.56
N PRO A 442 6.13 23.65 -9.66
CA PRO A 442 6.85 24.15 -10.84
C PRO A 442 6.45 23.49 -12.17
N ALA A 443 5.80 22.33 -12.11
CA ALA A 443 5.30 21.58 -13.26
C ALA A 443 4.02 22.16 -13.88
N ILE A 444 3.27 23.03 -13.20
CA ILE A 444 2.10 23.68 -13.80
C ILE A 444 2.55 24.89 -14.64
N ASN A 445 2.09 24.98 -15.88
CA ASN A 445 2.41 26.11 -16.73
C ASN A 445 1.65 27.37 -16.28
N SER A 446 2.10 28.55 -16.69
CA SER A 446 1.55 29.85 -16.27
C SER A 446 0.06 30.08 -16.59
N GLY A 447 -0.58 29.18 -17.35
CA GLY A 447 -2.01 29.23 -17.64
C GLY A 447 -2.81 28.09 -17.02
N CYS A 448 -2.18 27.22 -16.22
CA CYS A 448 -2.75 25.95 -15.75
C CYS A 448 -3.39 25.09 -16.85
N THR A 449 -2.97 25.23 -18.11
CA THR A 449 -3.61 24.49 -19.22
C THR A 449 -3.17 23.03 -19.29
N ASN A 450 -2.15 22.66 -18.51
CA ASN A 450 -1.64 21.31 -18.37
C ASN A 450 -2.10 20.60 -17.09
N LEU A 451 -3.11 21.14 -16.38
CA LEU A 451 -3.71 20.47 -15.24
C LEU A 451 -4.45 19.20 -15.68
N SER A 452 -4.24 18.10 -14.96
CA SER A 452 -4.92 16.82 -15.19
C SER A 452 -5.87 16.49 -14.04
N VAL A 453 -7.08 16.02 -14.32
CA VAL A 453 -8.03 15.59 -13.28
C VAL A 453 -7.39 14.50 -12.42
N GLY A 454 -7.39 14.70 -11.10
CA GLY A 454 -6.73 13.83 -10.13
C GLY A 454 -5.29 14.20 -9.79
N GLN A 455 -4.68 15.17 -10.51
CA GLN A 455 -3.37 15.73 -10.15
C GLN A 455 -3.45 16.39 -8.76
N ILE A 456 -2.44 16.17 -7.93
CA ILE A 456 -2.35 16.79 -6.60
C ILE A 456 -1.41 17.99 -6.69
N LEU A 457 -1.91 19.17 -6.33
CA LEU A 457 -1.15 20.40 -6.22
C LEU A 457 -0.84 20.69 -4.75
N CYS A 458 0.36 21.18 -4.46
CA CYS A 458 0.73 21.70 -3.17
C CYS A 458 0.24 23.15 -2.99
N LEU A 459 -0.48 23.43 -1.92
CA LEU A 459 -1.02 24.75 -1.61
C LEU A 459 -0.20 25.53 -0.58
N SER A 460 0.53 24.85 0.32
CA SER A 460 1.41 25.53 1.29
C SER A 460 2.56 24.63 1.72
N GLY A 461 3.69 25.23 2.10
CA GLY A 461 4.74 24.50 2.79
C GLY A 461 5.48 25.24 3.91
N GLY A 462 6.15 24.47 4.78
CA GLY A 462 6.78 24.88 6.03
C GLY A 462 7.93 25.88 5.89
N GLY A 463 7.60 27.12 5.51
CA GLY A 463 8.52 28.24 5.41
C GLY A 463 7.82 29.46 4.81
N GLY A 464 7.27 30.33 5.66
CA GLY A 464 6.84 31.68 5.30
C GLY A 464 5.79 31.78 4.19
N GLY A 465 4.61 31.18 4.40
CA GLY A 465 3.46 31.35 3.50
C GLY A 465 2.88 32.77 3.54
N CYS A 466 2.25 33.16 2.45
CA CYS A 466 1.44 34.36 2.29
C CYS A 466 0.37 34.45 3.39
N THR A 467 0.54 35.33 4.38
CA THR A 467 -0.38 35.41 5.53
C THR A 467 -1.62 36.25 5.27
N GLN A 468 -1.58 37.13 4.27
CA GLN A 468 -2.68 37.99 3.87
C GLN A 468 -2.74 38.06 2.34
N THR A 469 -3.96 37.97 1.80
CA THR A 469 -4.19 38.00 0.36
C THR A 469 -5.14 39.13 -0.04
N TYR A 470 -5.02 39.56 -1.30
CA TYR A 470 -5.88 40.54 -1.96
C TYR A 470 -6.34 40.02 -3.31
N THR A 471 -7.65 40.03 -3.56
CA THR A 471 -8.22 39.66 -4.86
C THR A 471 -8.35 40.89 -5.73
N VAL A 472 -7.69 40.89 -6.89
CA VAL A 472 -7.70 41.96 -7.89
C VAL A 472 -9.12 42.21 -8.38
N VAL A 473 -9.57 43.46 -8.34
CA VAL A 473 -10.85 43.90 -8.89
C VAL A 473 -10.66 44.78 -10.14
N SER A 474 -11.74 45.02 -10.87
CA SER A 474 -11.68 45.84 -12.08
C SER A 474 -11.22 47.26 -11.77
N GLY A 475 -10.17 47.72 -12.45
CA GLY A 475 -9.59 49.05 -12.29
C GLY A 475 -8.40 49.15 -11.33
N ASP A 476 -7.93 48.03 -10.79
CA ASP A 476 -6.75 48.03 -9.93
C ASP A 476 -5.44 48.35 -10.66
N THR A 477 -4.53 48.95 -9.89
CA THR A 477 -3.15 49.32 -10.24
C THR A 477 -2.25 48.98 -9.05
N CYS A 478 -0.92 48.90 -9.20
CA CYS A 478 -0.02 48.67 -8.04
C CYS A 478 -0.34 49.66 -6.91
N SER A 479 -0.44 50.95 -7.24
CA SER A 479 -0.72 52.01 -6.28
C SER A 479 -2.10 51.93 -5.62
N SER A 480 -3.14 51.41 -6.29
CA SER A 480 -4.45 51.22 -5.66
C SER A 480 -4.42 50.08 -4.66
N ILE A 481 -3.68 49.01 -4.95
CA ILE A 481 -3.51 47.84 -4.10
C ILE A 481 -2.65 48.20 -2.89
N GLU A 482 -1.47 48.80 -3.09
CA GLU A 482 -0.58 49.29 -2.03
C GLU A 482 -1.33 50.18 -1.03
N ARG A 483 -2.13 51.13 -1.50
CA ARG A 483 -2.92 52.02 -0.64
C ARG A 483 -4.01 51.27 0.13
N THR A 484 -4.58 50.21 -0.45
CA THR A 484 -5.69 49.47 0.13
C THR A 484 -5.21 48.46 1.18
N THR A 485 -4.05 47.84 0.96
CA THR A 485 -3.53 46.75 1.80
C THR A 485 -2.41 47.21 2.74
N GLY A 486 -1.77 48.34 2.44
CA GLY A 486 -0.71 48.94 3.25
C GLY A 486 0.70 48.45 2.96
N VAL A 487 0.89 47.63 1.91
CA VAL A 487 2.23 47.22 1.45
C VAL A 487 2.88 48.28 0.57
N SER A 488 4.21 48.33 0.58
CA SER A 488 4.97 49.10 -0.41
C SER A 488 5.05 48.37 -1.75
N ASP A 489 5.20 49.13 -2.84
CA ASP A 489 5.54 48.63 -4.18
C ASP A 489 6.65 47.54 -4.16
N THR A 490 7.72 47.78 -3.40
CA THR A 490 8.82 46.80 -3.25
C THR A 490 8.37 45.51 -2.59
N GLN A 491 7.52 45.59 -1.55
CA GLN A 491 6.97 44.39 -0.90
C GLN A 491 5.98 43.67 -1.82
N LEU A 492 5.12 44.41 -2.52
CA LEU A 492 4.15 43.85 -3.47
C LEU A 492 4.86 43.07 -4.58
N HIS A 493 5.90 43.63 -5.18
CA HIS A 493 6.70 42.95 -6.20
C HIS A 493 7.60 41.83 -5.65
N ALA A 494 8.11 41.96 -4.43
CA ALA A 494 8.89 40.90 -3.80
C ALA A 494 8.03 39.67 -3.47
N MET A 495 6.78 39.88 -3.04
CA MET A 495 5.84 38.80 -2.72
C MET A 495 5.11 38.26 -3.96
N ASN A 496 5.06 39.02 -5.06
CA ASN A 496 4.41 38.64 -6.32
C ASN A 496 5.30 38.96 -7.54
N PRO A 497 6.42 38.24 -7.74
CA PRO A 497 7.40 38.54 -8.79
C PRO A 497 6.87 38.41 -10.22
N ALA A 498 5.74 37.71 -10.40
CA ALA A 498 5.06 37.57 -11.68
C ALA A 498 4.35 38.86 -12.14
N ILE A 499 4.10 39.81 -11.23
CA ILE A 499 3.53 41.11 -11.58
C ILE A 499 4.64 41.98 -12.16
N ASN A 500 4.42 42.51 -13.36
CA ASN A 500 5.38 43.43 -13.97
C ASN A 500 5.41 44.77 -13.22
N SER A 501 6.46 45.56 -13.41
CA SER A 501 6.67 46.83 -12.68
C SER A 501 5.59 47.90 -12.89
N GLY A 502 4.62 47.67 -13.78
CA GLY A 502 3.49 48.57 -14.01
C GLY A 502 2.14 47.98 -13.59
N CYS A 503 2.12 46.78 -12.99
CA CYS A 503 0.92 45.97 -12.74
C CYS A 503 -0.01 45.85 -13.96
N THR A 504 0.50 45.94 -15.18
CA THR A 504 -0.36 45.95 -16.38
C THR A 504 -0.82 44.54 -16.77
N ASN A 505 -0.29 43.52 -16.12
CA ASN A 505 -0.63 42.11 -16.32
C ASN A 505 -1.55 41.55 -15.21
N LEU A 506 -2.15 42.42 -14.38
CA LEU A 506 -3.15 42.00 -13.40
C LEU A 506 -4.44 41.52 -14.09
N SER A 507 -4.99 40.42 -13.59
CA SER A 507 -6.28 39.89 -14.06
C SER A 507 -7.35 40.03 -12.98
N VAL A 508 -8.56 40.45 -13.34
CA VAL A 508 -9.68 40.50 -12.39
C VAL A 508 -9.92 39.10 -11.83
N GLY A 509 -9.95 38.98 -10.50
CA GLY A 509 -10.06 37.71 -9.78
C GLY A 509 -8.73 37.06 -9.39
N GLN A 510 -7.59 37.57 -9.86
CA GLN A 510 -6.26 37.10 -9.46
C GLN A 510 -6.02 37.37 -7.97
N THR A 511 -5.42 36.41 -7.25
CA THR A 511 -5.11 36.57 -5.81
C THR A 511 -3.63 36.89 -5.59
N LEU A 512 -3.35 38.04 -4.95
CA LEU A 512 -2.01 38.53 -4.66
C LEU A 512 -1.69 38.41 -3.17
N CYS A 513 -0.41 38.24 -2.86
CA CYS A 513 0.13 38.39 -1.50
C CYS A 513 0.33 39.85 -1.15
N VAL A 514 -0.20 40.26 0.00
CA VAL A 514 -0.16 41.63 0.51
C VAL A 514 0.05 41.66 2.02
#